data_AF-A0A1Q7BLH2-F1
#
_entry.id   AF-A0A1Q7BLH2-F1
#
_cell.length_a   1.000
_cell.length_b   1.000
_cell.length_c   1.000
_cell.angle_alpha   90.00
_cell.angle_beta   90.00
_cell.angle_gamma   90.00
#
_symmetry.space_group_name_H-M   'P 1'
#
loop_
_entity.id
_entity.type
_entity.pdbx_description
1 polymer ?
#
loop_
_entity_poly.entity_id
_entity_poly.type
_entity_poly.pdbx_seq_one_letter_code
_entity_poly.pdbx_strand_id
1 'polypeptide(L)' 'MKARVYVTLKRGILDPQGQAVLHALGSLGYSGVKDVRVGKLIELELETSDRSKAEA' A
#
# COMPACT_ATOMS: atom_id res chain seq x y z
N MET A 1 -17.68 6.44 -10.81
CA MET A 1 -16.41 5.87 -11.34
C MET A 1 -15.50 5.59 -10.16
N LYS A 2 -14.75 4.48 -10.14
CA LYS A 2 -13.85 4.16 -9.03
C LYS A 2 -12.40 4.52 -9.32
N ALA A 3 -11.79 5.32 -8.44
CA ALA A 3 -10.35 5.59 -8.45
C ALA A 3 -9.67 4.84 -7.30
N ARG A 4 -8.51 4.24 -7.59
CA ARG A 4 -7.68 3.52 -6.61
C ARG A 4 -6.37 4.26 -6.43
N VAL A 5 -6.09 4.72 -5.22
CA VAL A 5 -4.87 5.45 -4.88
C VAL A 5 -4.00 4.56 -4.01
N TYR A 6 -2.76 4.35 -4.46
CA TYR A 6 -1.75 3.57 -3.74
C TYR A 6 -0.77 4.53 -3.08
N VAL A 7 -0.82 4.61 -1.75
CA VAL A 7 0.12 5.41 -0.96
C VAL A 7 1.21 4.49 -0.43
N THR A 8 2.44 4.75 -0.83
CA THR A 8 3.62 3.97 -0.41
C THR A 8 4.70 4.88 0.15
N LEU A 9 5.45 4.37 1.12
CA LEU A 9 6.60 5.06 1.68
C LEU A 9 7.74 5.11 0.65
N LYS A 10 8.39 6.28 0.51
CA LYS A 10 9.56 6.44 -0.37
C LYS A 10 10.68 5.47 0.01
N ARG A 11 11.55 5.16 -0.96
CA ARG A 11 12.76 4.36 -0.73
C ARG A 11 13.63 5.01 0.34
N GLY A 12 14.21 4.21 1.23
CA GLY A 12 15.05 4.68 2.33
C GLY A 12 14.30 5.21 3.56
N ILE A 13 12.97 5.37 3.49
CA ILE A 13 12.17 5.69 4.68
C ILE A 13 11.91 4.41 5.47
N LEU A 14 12.20 4.47 6.77
CA LEU A 14 11.96 3.39 7.71
C LEU A 14 10.45 3.11 7.82
N ASP A 15 10.08 1.83 7.77
CA ASP A 15 8.71 1.36 7.94
C ASP A 15 8.62 0.38 9.14
N PRO A 16 8.36 0.89 10.36
CA PRO A 16 8.24 0.03 11.54
C PRO A 16 7.09 -0.98 11.45
N GLN A 17 6.02 -0.65 10.72
CA GLN A 17 4.87 -1.55 10.54
C GLN A 17 5.24 -2.72 9.63
N GLY A 18 5.93 -2.44 8.52
CA GLY A 18 6.48 -3.48 7.64
C GLY A 18 7.40 -4.45 8.38
N GLN A 19 8.29 -3.93 9.24
CA GLN A 19 9.19 -4.78 10.04
C GLN A 19 8.43 -5.67 11.05
N ALA A 20 7.39 -5.14 11.70
CA ALA A 20 6.55 -5.93 12.60
C ALA A 20 5.84 -7.08 11.87
N VAL A 21 5.32 -6.81 10.66
CA VAL A 21 4.68 -7.84 9.82
C VAL A 21 5.71 -8.88 9.35
N LEU A 22 6.90 -8.46 8.92
CA LEU A 22 7.98 -9.36 8.53
C LEU A 22 8.34 -10.33 9.67
N HIS A 23 8.46 -9.82 10.89
CA HIS A 23 8.75 -10.65 12.06
C HIS A 23 7.60 -11.64 12.33
N ALA A 24 6.35 -11.19 12.28
CA ALA A 24 5.19 -12.08 12.44
C ALA A 24 5.17 -13.20 11.39
N LEU A 25 5.46 -12.90 10.13
CA LEU A 25 5.57 -13.90 9.06
C LEU A 25 6.67 -14.91 9.33
N GLY A 26 7.83 -14.47 9.84
CA GLY A 26 8.90 -15.36 10.28
C GLY A 26 8.44 -16.33 11.37
N SER A 27 7.76 -15.83 12.40
CA SER A 27 7.20 -16.64 13.49
C SER A 27 6.15 -17.66 13.04
N LEU A 28 5.45 -17.38 11.93
CA LEU A 28 4.48 -18.30 11.32
C LEU A 28 5.13 -19.32 10.36
N GLY A 29 6.46 -19.29 10.20
CA GLY A 29 7.20 -20.25 9.37
C GLY A 29 7.44 -19.82 7.92
N TYR A 30 7.10 -18.58 7.54
CA TYR A 30 7.33 -18.05 6.19
C TYR A 30 8.78 -17.53 6.03
N SER A 31 9.74 -18.43 5.86
CA SER A 31 11.18 -18.11 5.77
C SER A 31 11.64 -17.48 4.44
N GLY A 32 10.78 -17.46 3.42
CA GLY A 32 11.11 -16.90 2.10
C GLY A 32 10.93 -15.39 1.96
N VAL A 33 10.35 -14.71 2.97
CA VAL A 33 10.02 -13.28 2.90
C VAL A 33 11.22 -12.46 3.39
N LYS A 34 11.79 -11.63 2.51
CA LYS A 34 13.01 -10.85 2.81
C LYS A 34 12.75 -9.42 3.27
N ASP A 35 11.64 -8.82 2.84
CA ASP A 35 11.26 -7.46 3.18
C ASP A 35 9.74 -7.30 3.07
N VAL A 36 9.17 -6.42 3.88
CA VAL A 36 7.74 -6.09 3.85
C VAL A 36 7.58 -4.57 3.93
N ARG A 37 6.75 -4.04 3.04
CA ARG A 37 6.37 -2.62 2.99
C ARG A 37 4.87 -2.50 3.17
N VAL A 38 4.46 -1.72 4.16
CA VAL A 38 3.06 -1.41 4.41
C VAL A 38 2.73 -0.07 3.73
N GLY A 39 1.71 -0.11 2.89
CA GLY A 39 1.14 1.06 2.24
C GLY A 39 -0.34 1.17 2.55
N LYS A 40 -0.99 2.16 1.92
CA LYS A 40 -2.45 2.30 1.96
C LYS A 40 -3.01 2.19 0.55
N LEU A 41 -4.10 1.46 0.42
CA LEU A 41 -4.98 1.53 -0.73
C LEU A 41 -6.19 2.37 -0.33
N ILE A 42 -6.47 3.42 -1.08
CA ILE A 42 -7.65 4.26 -0.89
C ILE A 42 -8.51 4.11 -2.14
N GLU A 43 -9.77 3.71 -1.95
CA GLU A 43 -10.75 3.61 -3.02
C GLU A 43 -11.74 4.76 -2.91
N LEU A 44 -11.90 5.50 -4.00
CA LEU A 44 -12.76 6.67 -4.09
C LEU A 44 -13.83 6.40 -5.14
N GLU A 45 -15.09 6.66 -4.79
CA GLU A 45 -16.19 6.72 -5.75
C GLU A 45 -16.36 8.17 -6.20
N LEU A 46 -16.24 8.40 -7.50
CA LEU A 46 -16.31 9.71 -8.13
C LEU A 46 -17.66 9.86 -8.83
N GLU A 47 -18.27 11.04 -8.67
CA GLU A 47 -19.58 11.36 -9.25
C GLU A 47 -19.55 11.47 -10.79
N THR A 48 -18.38 11.75 -11.36
CA THR A 48 -18.20 11.87 -12.81
C THR A 48 -17.75 10.54 -13.44
N SER A 49 -18.14 10.32 -14.69
CA SER A 49 -17.60 9.27 -15.57
C SER A 49 -16.52 9.79 -16.52
N ASP A 50 -16.27 11.11 -16.53
CA ASP A 50 -15.27 11.77 -17.37
C ASP A 50 -13.89 11.75 -16.67
N ARG A 51 -12.93 11.08 -17.30
CA ARG A 51 -11.58 10.90 -16.76
C ARG A 51 -10.79 12.20 -16.66
N SER A 52 -10.89 13.09 -17.64
CA SER A 52 -10.12 14.34 -17.61
C SER A 52 -10.60 15.27 -16.50
N LYS A 53 -11.90 15.24 -16.19
CA LYS A 53 -12.47 15.98 -15.04
C LYS A 53 -12.14 15.33 -13.70
N ALA A 54 -11.88 14.02 -13.68
CA ALA A 54 -11.51 13.30 -12.48
C ALA A 54 -10.02 13.41 -12.12
N GLU A 55 -9.16 13.74 -13.08
CA GLU A 55 -7.71 13.91 -12.89
C GLU A 55 -7.29 15.38 -12.60
N ALA A 56 -8.20 16.34 -12.82
CA ALA A 56 -8.01 17.78 -12.57
C ALA A 56 -8.27 18.15 -11.10
#